data_AF-A0A645HJD0-F1
#
_entry.id   AF-A0A645HJD0-F1
#
_cell.length_a   1.000
_cell.length_b   1.000
_cell.length_c   1.000
_cell.angle_alpha   90.00
_cell.angle_beta   90.00
_cell.angle_gamma   90.00
#
_symmetry.space_group_name_H-M   'P 1'
#
loop_
_entity.id
_entity.type
_entity.pdbx_description
1 polymer ?
#
loop_
_entity_poly.entity_id
_entity_poly.type
_entity_poly.pdbx_seq_one_letter_code
_entity_poly.pdbx_strand_id
1 'polypeptide(L)'
;MKSFSAVTVNNKDMIEIGKTLSDIASSYGLKIETCSELIDLSSVGIEHAKCIDDKLIADILGENINIQKDKNQRDICGCVASIDIGAYNTCKHGCLYCYANFSDKAVKNNIMKHDPKSPMLIGNIEPGDKITDRKMDSYKEDQLSFFKG
;
A
#
# COMPACT_ATOMS: atom_id res chain seq x y z
N MET A 1 12.54 37.41 6.66
CA MET A 1 11.78 36.13 6.76
C MET A 1 10.79 36.27 7.91
N LYS A 2 9.49 36.09 7.67
CA LYS A 2 8.54 35.96 8.78
C LYS A 2 8.85 34.63 9.47
N SER A 3 9.15 34.70 10.77
CA SER A 3 9.27 33.52 11.62
C SER A 3 7.90 32.84 11.66
N PHE A 4 7.81 31.60 11.17
CA PHE A 4 6.64 30.76 11.42
C PHE A 4 6.76 30.24 12.84
N SER A 5 5.84 30.64 13.72
CA SER A 5 5.72 30.02 15.04
C SER A 5 5.08 28.64 14.87
N ALA A 6 5.90 27.60 14.94
CA ALA A 6 5.39 26.23 15.02
C ALA A 6 4.65 26.05 16.35
N VAL A 7 3.42 25.54 16.28
CA VAL A 7 2.61 25.16 17.46
C VAL A 7 2.70 23.66 17.63
N THR A 8 2.91 23.20 18.85
CA THR A 8 2.90 21.77 19.17
C THR A 8 1.47 21.26 19.18
N VAL A 9 1.19 20.25 18.34
CA VAL A 9 -0.12 19.59 18.27
C VAL A 9 -0.16 18.45 19.29
N ASN A 10 -1.13 18.49 20.19
CA ASN A 10 -1.36 17.43 21.20
C ASN A 10 -2.50 16.48 20.79
N ASN A 11 -2.76 15.42 21.57
CA ASN A 11 -3.78 14.42 21.23
C ASN A 11 -5.21 15.00 21.14
N LYS A 12 -5.57 15.99 21.95
CA LYS A 12 -6.89 16.64 21.87
C LYS A 12 -7.03 17.37 20.54
N ASP A 13 -5.99 18.10 20.14
CA ASP A 13 -5.95 18.81 18.86
C ASP A 13 -6.07 17.81 17.70
N MET A 14 -5.35 16.69 17.75
CA MET A 14 -5.42 15.63 16.73
C MET A 14 -6.83 15.01 16.64
N ILE A 15 -7.50 14.76 17.77
CA ILE A 15 -8.88 14.26 17.80
C ILE A 15 -9.85 15.29 17.20
N GLU A 16 -9.71 16.57 17.55
CA GLU A 16 -10.55 17.65 17.03
C GLU A 16 -10.38 17.83 15.51
N ILE A 17 -9.13 17.82 15.03
CA ILE A 17 -8.80 17.85 13.62
C ILE A 17 -9.38 16.62 12.91
N GLY A 18 -9.15 15.43 13.47
CA GLY A 18 -9.67 14.17 12.94
C GLY A 18 -11.19 14.20 12.80
N LYS A 19 -11.90 14.60 13.87
CA LYS A 19 -13.36 14.76 13.85
C LYS A 19 -13.82 15.68 12.72
N THR A 20 -13.19 16.85 12.62
CA THR A 20 -13.54 17.83 11.58
C THR A 20 -13.35 17.26 10.17
N LEU A 21 -12.23 16.55 9.93
CA LEU A 21 -11.98 15.88 8.65
C LEU A 21 -12.99 14.76 8.37
N SER A 22 -13.34 13.97 9.39
CA SER A 22 -14.31 12.88 9.31
C SER A 22 -15.71 13.39 8.95
N ASP A 23 -16.16 14.46 9.60
CA ASP A 23 -17.45 15.11 9.34
C ASP A 23 -17.51 15.66 7.92
N ILE A 24 -16.43 16.32 7.45
CA ILE A 24 -16.34 16.81 6.07
C ILE A 24 -16.41 15.64 5.09
N ALA A 25 -15.56 14.62 5.24
CA ALA A 25 -15.54 13.48 4.33
C ALA A 25 -16.90 12.77 4.27
N SER A 26 -17.54 12.57 5.42
CA SER A 26 -18.86 11.97 5.54
C SER A 26 -19.94 12.77 4.79
N SER A 27 -19.86 14.10 4.81
CA SER A 27 -20.79 14.96 4.05
C SER A 27 -20.70 14.77 2.53
N TYR A 28 -19.58 14.23 2.04
CA TYR A 28 -19.35 13.85 0.64
C TYR A 28 -19.48 12.34 0.37
N GLY A 29 -19.93 11.55 1.36
CA GLY A 29 -20.02 10.09 1.24
C GLY A 29 -18.67 9.38 1.17
N LEU A 30 -17.61 10.03 1.67
CA LEU A 30 -16.27 9.47 1.74
C LEU A 30 -15.98 8.99 3.17
N LYS A 31 -15.25 7.88 3.28
CA LYS A 31 -14.66 7.41 4.53
C LYS A 31 -13.19 7.79 4.56
N ILE A 32 -12.70 8.19 5.73
CA ILE A 32 -11.27 8.42 5.96
C ILE A 32 -10.73 7.41 6.95
N GLU A 33 -9.46 7.07 6.77
CA GLU A 33 -8.73 6.09 7.57
C GLU A 33 -7.29 6.59 7.75
N THR A 34 -6.65 6.20 8.83
CA THR A 34 -5.24 6.52 9.07
C THR A 34 -4.34 5.40 8.55
N CYS A 35 -3.10 5.73 8.20
CA CYS A 35 -2.09 4.71 7.86
C CYS A 35 -0.82 4.97 8.65
N SER A 36 -0.44 3.98 9.47
CA SER A 36 0.77 4.04 10.32
C SER A 36 0.80 5.20 11.32
N GLU A 37 -0.36 5.68 11.77
CA GLU A 37 -0.47 6.70 12.81
C GLU A 37 -0.48 6.07 14.20
N LEU A 38 0.18 6.70 15.17
CA LEU A 38 0.21 6.20 16.56
C LEU A 38 -1.09 6.44 17.32
N ILE A 39 -1.79 7.53 17.00
CA ILE A 39 -3.00 7.94 17.71
C ILE A 39 -4.19 7.10 17.26
N ASP A 40 -5.02 6.70 18.23
CA ASP A 40 -6.33 6.12 17.99
C ASP A 40 -7.37 7.22 17.76
N LEU A 41 -7.99 7.21 16.57
CA LEU A 41 -9.04 8.14 16.16
C LEU A 41 -10.39 7.41 15.93
N SER A 42 -10.53 6.16 16.36
CA SER A 42 -11.77 5.37 16.23
C SER A 42 -12.97 6.07 16.90
N SER A 43 -12.71 6.81 18.00
CA SER A 43 -13.73 7.63 18.68
C SER A 43 -14.40 8.70 17.81
N VAL A 44 -13.79 9.06 16.69
CA VAL A 44 -14.32 10.02 15.70
C VAL A 44 -14.57 9.36 14.34
N GLY A 45 -14.66 8.03 14.32
CA GLY A 45 -15.02 7.24 13.13
C GLY A 45 -13.88 7.00 12.15
N ILE A 46 -12.62 7.22 12.56
CA ILE A 46 -11.44 7.03 11.71
C ILE A 46 -10.67 5.80 12.17
N GLU A 47 -10.70 4.76 11.35
CA GLU A 47 -10.01 3.49 11.61
C GLU A 47 -8.59 3.47 11.03
N HIS A 48 -7.79 2.48 11.40
CA HIS A 48 -6.49 2.21 10.76
C HIS A 48 -6.66 1.36 9.50
N ALA A 49 -6.26 1.93 8.36
CA ALA A 49 -6.23 1.25 7.08
C ALA A 49 -5.01 0.35 6.91
N LYS A 50 -5.16 -0.60 5.98
CA LYS A 50 -4.07 -1.37 5.40
C LYS A 50 -4.03 -1.09 3.90
N CYS A 51 -2.86 -0.74 3.35
CA CYS A 51 -2.70 -0.63 1.89
C CYS A 51 -2.79 -2.01 1.22
N ILE A 52 -2.25 -3.03 1.87
CA ILE A 52 -2.47 -4.44 1.52
C ILE A 52 -3.34 -5.03 2.62
N ASP A 53 -4.65 -5.01 2.38
CA ASP A 53 -5.68 -5.35 3.34
C ASP A 53 -6.15 -6.80 3.13
N ASP A 54 -5.89 -7.64 4.13
CA ASP A 54 -6.29 -9.04 4.17
C ASP A 54 -7.81 -9.23 4.19
N LYS A 55 -8.56 -8.36 4.87
CA LYS A 55 -10.03 -8.44 4.90
C LYS A 55 -10.59 -8.12 3.52
N LEU A 56 -10.11 -7.06 2.88
CA LEU A 56 -10.53 -6.72 1.52
C LEU A 56 -10.17 -7.82 0.52
N ILE A 57 -8.97 -8.41 0.64
CA ILE A 57 -8.55 -9.52 -0.22
C ILE A 57 -9.45 -10.74 0.01
N ALA A 58 -9.75 -11.09 1.27
CA ALA A 58 -10.66 -12.19 1.61
C ALA A 58 -12.06 -11.97 1.01
N ASP A 59 -12.60 -10.76 1.15
CA ASP A 59 -13.91 -10.38 0.62
C ASP A 59 -13.94 -10.49 -0.92
N ILE A 60 -12.90 -10.02 -1.61
CA ILE A 60 -12.77 -10.14 -3.08
C ILE A 60 -12.70 -11.60 -3.52
N LEU A 61 -11.98 -12.43 -2.77
CA LEU A 61 -11.81 -13.85 -3.08
C LEU A 61 -13.05 -14.70 -2.69
N GLY A 62 -13.87 -14.22 -1.76
CA GLY A 62 -14.94 -15.01 -1.14
C GLY A 62 -14.43 -16.15 -0.26
N GLU A 63 -13.18 -16.05 0.20
CA GLU A 63 -12.48 -17.10 0.96
C GLU A 63 -11.74 -16.47 2.14
N ASN A 64 -11.66 -17.20 3.26
CA ASN A 64 -10.80 -16.78 4.35
C ASN A 64 -9.33 -16.93 3.96
N ILE A 65 -8.51 -15.97 4.38
CA ILE A 65 -7.06 -16.02 4.19
C ILE A 65 -6.35 -15.77 5.51
N ASN A 66 -5.21 -16.42 5.69
CA ASN A 66 -4.33 -16.23 6.83
C ASN A 66 -2.97 -15.69 6.36
N ILE A 67 -2.81 -14.37 6.44
CA ILE A 67 -1.59 -13.67 6.05
C ILE A 67 -1.05 -12.86 7.23
N GLN A 68 0.24 -12.99 7.49
CA GLN A 68 0.90 -12.26 8.56
C GLN A 68 1.24 -10.83 8.13
N LYS A 69 1.32 -9.91 9.10
CA LYS A 69 1.85 -8.55 8.90
C LYS A 69 3.22 -8.62 8.21
N ASP A 70 3.46 -7.73 7.26
CA ASP A 70 4.78 -7.59 6.67
C ASP A 70 5.80 -7.10 7.72
N LYS A 71 6.85 -7.90 7.90
CA LYS A 71 7.93 -7.64 8.86
C LYS A 71 8.79 -6.44 8.46
N ASN A 72 8.78 -6.06 7.19
CA ASN A 72 9.57 -4.94 6.67
C ASN A 72 8.82 -3.60 6.76
N GLN A 73 7.53 -3.61 7.10
CA GLN A 73 6.73 -2.40 7.27
C GLN A 73 6.85 -1.83 8.68
N ARG A 74 6.65 -0.51 8.80
CA ARG A 74 6.63 0.24 10.07
C ARG A 74 5.85 -0.51 11.16
N ASP A 75 6.25 -0.36 12.41
CA ASP A 75 5.69 -1.12 13.55
C ASP A 75 4.16 -1.04 13.62
N ILE A 76 3.60 0.15 13.40
CA ILE A 76 2.16 0.42 13.50
C ILE A 76 1.42 0.12 12.18
N CYS A 77 2.14 -0.10 11.08
CA CYS A 77 1.50 -0.39 9.80
C CYS A 77 0.76 -1.73 9.87
N GLY A 78 -0.50 -1.77 9.44
CA GLY A 78 -1.28 -3.00 9.46
C GLY A 78 -1.12 -3.89 8.22
N CYS A 79 -0.39 -3.45 7.18
CA CYS A 79 -0.31 -4.15 5.90
C CYS A 79 0.21 -5.58 6.05
N VAL A 80 -0.45 -6.51 5.37
CA VAL A 80 0.01 -7.90 5.30
C VAL A 80 1.16 -8.06 4.30
N ALA A 81 1.91 -9.15 4.43
CA ALA A 81 3.04 -9.45 3.57
C ALA A 81 2.65 -9.49 2.09
N SER A 82 3.39 -8.76 1.26
CA SER A 82 3.20 -8.70 -0.19
C SER A 82 4.53 -8.77 -0.93
N ILE A 83 4.47 -9.06 -2.23
CA ILE A 83 5.61 -9.03 -3.13
C ILE A 83 5.32 -7.98 -4.19
N ASP A 84 6.21 -6.98 -4.29
CA ASP A 84 6.13 -5.98 -5.36
C ASP A 84 6.53 -6.62 -6.69
N ILE A 85 5.76 -6.33 -7.73
CA ILE A 85 5.98 -6.79 -9.11
C ILE A 85 6.33 -5.61 -10.06
N GLY A 86 6.38 -4.39 -9.53
CA GLY A 86 6.65 -3.18 -10.28
C GLY A 86 8.14 -2.96 -10.56
N ALA A 87 8.41 -2.06 -11.51
CA ALA A 87 9.75 -1.53 -11.73
C ALA A 87 9.68 -0.03 -12.02
N TYR A 88 10.64 0.73 -11.49
CA TYR A 88 10.76 2.16 -11.74
C TYR A 88 11.13 2.49 -13.18
N ASN A 89 10.78 3.70 -13.62
CA ASN A 89 11.04 4.19 -14.97
C ASN A 89 10.46 3.29 -16.06
N THR A 90 9.26 2.75 -15.85
CA THR A 90 8.58 1.85 -16.82
C THR A 90 7.21 2.36 -17.26
N CYS A 91 6.58 3.22 -16.44
CA CYS A 91 5.25 3.74 -16.72
C CYS A 91 5.31 4.86 -17.78
N LYS A 92 4.35 4.90 -18.71
CA LYS A 92 4.33 5.91 -19.81
C LYS A 92 3.52 7.17 -19.50
N HIS A 93 2.91 7.27 -18.32
CA HIS A 93 1.95 8.33 -18.01
C HIS A 93 2.57 9.73 -17.84
N GLY A 94 3.88 9.83 -17.57
CA GLY A 94 4.57 11.12 -17.49
C GLY A 94 4.04 12.07 -16.42
N CYS A 95 3.59 11.55 -15.27
CA CYS A 95 3.02 12.38 -14.22
C CYS A 95 4.06 13.34 -13.64
N LEU A 96 3.70 14.63 -13.53
CA LEU A 96 4.60 15.71 -13.08
C LEU A 96 5.26 15.45 -11.71
N TYR A 97 4.57 14.73 -10.83
CA TYR A 97 5.01 14.42 -9.47
C TYR A 97 5.26 12.92 -9.24
N CYS A 98 5.61 12.17 -10.30
CA CYS A 98 5.88 10.74 -10.16
C CYS A 98 7.22 10.49 -9.48
N TYR A 99 7.20 9.83 -8.31
CA TYR A 99 8.45 9.40 -7.67
C TYR A 99 9.08 8.17 -8.36
N ALA A 100 8.26 7.31 -8.98
CA ALA A 100 8.71 6.07 -9.62
C ALA A 100 9.32 6.29 -11.03
N ASN A 101 9.02 7.40 -11.69
CA ASN A 101 9.55 7.76 -13.01
C ASN A 101 10.37 9.05 -12.92
N PHE A 102 11.54 8.96 -12.31
CA PHE A 102 12.42 10.11 -12.10
C PHE A 102 13.33 10.40 -13.31
N SER A 103 13.28 9.60 -14.39
CA SER A 103 14.10 9.82 -15.58
C SER A 103 13.37 9.50 -16.89
N ASP A 104 13.04 10.55 -17.65
CA ASP A 104 12.42 10.42 -18.98
C ASP A 104 13.25 9.59 -19.96
N LYS A 105 14.58 9.72 -19.89
CA LYS A 105 15.50 8.94 -20.73
C LYS A 105 15.42 7.46 -20.40
N ALA A 106 15.41 7.11 -19.10
CA ALA A 106 15.28 5.72 -18.67
C ALA A 106 13.91 5.15 -19.07
N VAL A 107 12.84 5.92 -18.88
CA VAL A 107 11.48 5.55 -19.32
C VAL A 107 11.46 5.22 -20.81
N LYS A 108 11.92 6.14 -21.67
CA LYS A 108 11.96 5.92 -23.12
C LYS A 108 12.75 4.66 -23.49
N ASN A 109 13.91 4.43 -22.86
CA ASN A 109 14.72 3.25 -23.13
C ASN A 109 14.05 1.95 -22.66
N ASN A 110 13.47 1.93 -21.46
CA ASN A 110 12.80 0.76 -20.90
C ASN A 110 11.57 0.37 -21.71
N ILE A 111 10.78 1.34 -22.15
CA ILE A 111 9.63 1.12 -23.02
C ILE A 111 10.01 0.35 -24.29
N MET A 112 11.14 0.70 -24.91
CA MET A 112 11.61 0.03 -26.13
C MET A 112 12.08 -1.39 -25.89
N LYS A 113 12.43 -1.73 -24.64
CA LYS A 113 12.85 -3.08 -24.22
C LYS A 113 11.68 -3.94 -23.73
N HIS A 114 10.47 -3.39 -23.63
CA HIS A 114 9.31 -4.17 -23.23
C HIS A 114 8.96 -5.19 -24.31
N ASP A 115 8.84 -6.45 -23.92
CA ASP A 115 8.42 -7.55 -24.77
C ASP A 115 7.28 -8.30 -24.07
N PRO A 116 6.04 -8.27 -24.61
CA PRO A 116 4.91 -8.98 -24.01
C PRO A 116 5.07 -10.50 -23.92
N LYS A 117 6.03 -11.09 -24.64
CA LYS A 117 6.36 -12.53 -24.56
C LYS A 117 7.45 -12.82 -23.53
N SER A 118 8.11 -11.79 -23.00
CA SER A 118 9.11 -11.94 -21.94
C SER A 118 8.41 -12.25 -20.61
N PRO A 119 9.02 -13.09 -19.75
CA PRO A 119 8.57 -13.27 -18.37
C PRO A 119 8.86 -12.05 -17.48
N MET A 120 9.61 -11.06 -17.97
CA MET A 120 9.97 -9.85 -17.22
C MET A 120 9.14 -8.64 -17.64
N LEU A 121 8.95 -7.70 -16.72
CA LEU A 121 8.27 -6.43 -17.03
C LEU A 121 9.00 -5.63 -18.12
N ILE A 122 10.33 -5.65 -18.13
CA ILE A 122 11.18 -4.98 -19.12
C ILE A 122 12.39 -5.87 -19.45
N GLY A 123 12.74 -5.99 -20.73
CA GLY A 123 13.88 -6.79 -21.17
C GLY A 123 13.56 -8.29 -21.16
N ASN A 124 14.62 -9.11 -21.20
CA ASN A 124 14.56 -10.56 -21.20
C ASN A 124 15.64 -11.11 -20.26
N ILE A 125 15.50 -12.38 -19.88
CA ILE A 125 16.51 -13.10 -19.10
C ILE A 125 17.81 -13.16 -19.89
N GLU A 126 18.90 -12.72 -19.30
CA GLU A 126 20.24 -12.76 -19.87
C GLU A 126 21.03 -13.98 -19.36
N PRO A 127 22.06 -14.46 -20.08
CA PRO A 127 22.82 -15.67 -19.69
C PRO A 127 23.49 -15.59 -18.31
N GLY A 128 23.72 -14.39 -17.77
CA GLY A 128 24.30 -14.16 -16.45
C GLY A 128 23.28 -14.11 -15.31
N ASP A 129 21.97 -14.10 -15.62
CA ASP A 129 20.93 -13.98 -14.62
C ASP A 129 20.81 -15.26 -13.78
N LYS A 130 20.61 -15.08 -12.48
CA LYS A 130 20.33 -16.17 -11.55
C LYS A 130 18.84 -16.20 -11.24
N ILE A 131 18.15 -17.20 -11.78
CA ILE A 131 16.75 -17.46 -11.47
C ILE A 131 16.68 -18.35 -10.24
N THR A 132 15.88 -17.93 -9.26
CA THR A 132 15.63 -18.72 -8.04
C THR A 132 14.13 -18.90 -7.86
N ASP A 133 13.69 -20.14 -7.68
CA ASP A 133 12.31 -20.42 -7.33
C ASP A 133 12.03 -19.95 -5.91
N ARG A 134 11.12 -18.98 -5.79
CA ARG A 134 10.60 -18.56 -4.49
C ARG A 134 9.52 -19.55 -4.09
N LYS A 135 9.73 -20.25 -2.97
CA LYS A 135 8.66 -21.04 -2.35
C LYS A 135 7.50 -20.10 -1.98
N MET A 136 6.34 -20.34 -2.58
CA MET A 136 5.09 -19.65 -2.30
C MET A 136 4.07 -20.66 -1.83
N ASP A 137 3.56 -20.46 -0.62
CA ASP A 137 2.49 -21.27 -0.06
C ASP A 137 1.16 -20.52 -0.21
N SER A 138 0.05 -21.26 -0.34
CA SER A 138 -1.29 -20.65 -0.37
C SER A 138 -1.60 -20.03 0.98
N TYR A 139 -2.18 -18.84 0.97
CA TYR A 139 -2.71 -18.20 2.17
C TYR A 139 -4.19 -18.53 2.43
N LYS A 140 -4.85 -19.28 1.53
CA LYS A 140 -6.24 -19.69 1.74
C LYS A 140 -6.35 -20.58 2.98
N GLU A 141 -7.35 -20.30 3.80
CA GLU A 141 -7.68 -21.13 4.95
C GLU A 141 -8.71 -22.18 4.53
N ASP A 142 -8.22 -23.39 4.23
CA ASP A 142 -9.07 -24.52 3.84
C ASP A 142 -9.77 -25.18 5.05
N GLN A 143 -9.53 -24.69 6.27
CA GLN A 143 -10.12 -25.20 7.49
C GLN A 143 -11.43 -24.48 7.81
N LEU A 144 -12.52 -25.24 7.93
CA LEU A 144 -13.77 -24.73 8.48
C LEU A 144 -13.57 -24.36 9.96
N SER A 145 -13.60 -23.08 10.28
CA SER A 145 -13.70 -22.63 11.67
C SER A 145 -15.16 -22.65 12.13
N PHE A 146 -15.43 -23.37 13.22
CA PHE A 146 -16.72 -23.33 13.92
C PHE A 146 -16.93 -22.06 14.75
N PHE A 147 -15.89 -21.23 14.86
CA PHE A 147 -15.93 -19.95 15.56
C PHE A 147 -15.79 -18.83 14.53
N LYS A 148 -16.88 -18.09 14.29
CA LYS A 148 -16.80 -16.81 13.59
C LYS A 148 -16.15 -15.81 14.54
N GLY A 149 -14.92 -15.39 14.22
CA GLY A 149 -14.26 -14.26 14.87
C GLY A 149 -14.91 -12.94 14.51
#